data_AF-A0A7S4SVA5-F1
#
_entry.id   AF-A0A7S4SVA5-F1
#
_cell.length_a   1.000
_cell.length_b   1.000
_cell.length_c   1.000
_cell.angle_alpha   90.00
_cell.angle_beta   90.00
_cell.angle_gamma   90.00
#
_symmetry.space_group_name_H-M   'P 1'
#
loop_
_entity.id
_entity.type
_entity.pdbx_description
1 polymer ?
#
loop_
_entity_poly.entity_id
_entity_poly.type
_entity_poly.pdbx_seq_one_letter_code
_entity_poly.pdbx_strand_id
1 'polypeptide(L)'
;WLKAALVGWAAVGQGRLAGFQSPMDDITYFCRCDECRTSLFRGENWFHKPGTNYDLCARDFWKLPEADRKIYVNVLDPNDLGKQREEYVLELKQYFGRCDACRKGVFVGEDWYHKSGQLYDLCASHWRQLPDAQRSEYENVHKSTVLGDEKAQYILPDEGMQVSERDSIMCAFDVEGTLMPEAWLALQQKTGIEELKRTTAHEPDYDKLMKYRCDILRQHNIKIYDMLEVVKDLKPLPGAREFLDWLKPLVPRILLLTDTFEEYAMPMFEQLGYPSVFCNSLVIDEEGFIVGHRLRLKDQKRKAVESFQRLNFRVIAVGDSFNDISMMKAAEHGILIYPSEKVRKAHPEFPVAKDHYDLRVKIGRLLSANKLIFPKMLAPPPPLSATASSRTMWLLCCNVASFLAPEPWLAVQAKFGIEELKVTTSQEPDYAKLMALRASALRSHGIKLWEIVDVMNSLDVLPGATAFLEWLKPIVPRTFMITDGFEEYALPIFDRLGHPMVFCNFVEADKDGYMNKLVTRLKDQKLKTVEELQRLNFRIIAVGSSFNDVGMLRAAEQGILYRPSDAVRTEHPEFAVVSDHEELKAKILDIVGDKGEPKSKRARID
;
A
#
# COMPACT_ATOMS: atom_id res chain seq x y z
N TRP A 1 -42.23 30.70 27.13
CA TRP A 1 -41.16 30.58 26.12
C TRP A 1 -40.18 29.43 26.41
N LEU A 2 -40.63 28.33 27.02
CA LEU A 2 -39.90 27.06 27.10
C LEU A 2 -40.89 25.89 27.21
N LYS A 3 -41.94 25.91 26.36
CA LYS A 3 -43.01 24.91 26.30
C LYS A 3 -43.68 24.81 24.91
N ALA A 4 -42.95 25.14 23.84
CA ALA A 4 -43.48 25.19 22.47
C ALA A 4 -42.65 24.38 21.43
N ALA A 5 -41.80 23.44 21.86
CA ALA A 5 -40.94 22.67 20.96
C ALA A 5 -41.05 21.14 21.16
N LEU A 6 -42.20 20.65 21.63
CA LEU A 6 -42.40 19.20 21.92
C LEU A 6 -43.72 18.61 21.38
N VAL A 7 -44.42 19.31 20.49
CA VAL A 7 -45.62 18.76 19.82
C VAL A 7 -45.56 19.11 18.34
N GLY A 8 -45.14 18.15 17.52
CA GLY A 8 -45.08 18.36 16.07
C GLY A 8 -44.39 17.27 15.27
N TRP A 9 -44.16 16.07 15.82
CA TRP A 9 -43.66 14.90 15.06
C TRP A 9 -44.51 13.68 15.40
N ALA A 10 -45.79 13.74 15.03
CA ALA A 10 -46.65 12.57 14.92
C ALA A 10 -47.77 12.87 13.91
N ALA A 11 -47.78 12.07 12.83
CA ALA A 11 -48.89 11.83 11.92
C ALA A 11 -49.31 12.93 10.91
N VAL A 12 -48.58 13.00 9.79
CA VAL A 12 -49.14 12.93 8.42
C VAL A 12 -48.11 12.11 7.63
N GLY A 13 -48.35 10.87 7.19
CA GLY A 13 -49.52 10.41 6.47
C GLY A 13 -49.08 10.09 5.05
N GLN A 14 -48.51 8.89 4.88
CA GLN A 14 -48.54 8.04 3.67
C GLN A 14 -48.72 8.78 2.33
N GLY A 15 -47.59 9.11 1.69
CA GLY A 15 -47.49 9.29 0.25
C GLY A 15 -46.48 8.29 -0.30
N ARG A 16 -46.96 7.10 -0.72
CA ARG A 16 -46.19 6.17 -1.54
C ARG A 16 -45.78 6.89 -2.83
N LEU A 17 -44.51 7.27 -2.95
CA LEU A 17 -43.85 7.34 -4.25
C LEU A 17 -43.29 5.95 -4.52
N ALA A 18 -44.08 5.19 -5.27
CA ALA A 18 -43.66 3.95 -5.90
C ALA A 18 -42.58 4.25 -6.95
N GLY A 19 -41.62 3.33 -7.07
CA GLY A 19 -40.70 3.24 -8.19
C GLY A 19 -39.31 3.80 -7.93
N PHE A 20 -38.46 3.01 -7.27
CA PHE A 20 -37.07 2.74 -7.66
C PHE A 20 -36.52 1.72 -6.65
N GLN A 21 -36.81 0.43 -6.90
CA GLN A 21 -35.94 -0.64 -6.41
C GLN A 21 -34.60 -0.43 -7.12
N SER A 22 -33.53 -0.18 -6.36
CA SER A 22 -32.18 -0.27 -6.88
C SER A 22 -31.86 -1.75 -7.11
N PRO A 23 -31.67 -2.22 -8.36
CA PRO A 23 -31.16 -3.55 -8.62
C PRO A 23 -29.63 -3.43 -8.66
N MET A 24 -28.98 -3.56 -7.50
CA MET A 24 -27.56 -3.91 -7.51
C MET A 24 -27.48 -5.43 -7.62
N ASP A 25 -27.33 -5.93 -8.83
CA ASP A 25 -27.07 -7.34 -9.09
C ASP A 25 -25.78 -7.80 -8.40
N ASP A 26 -25.87 -8.95 -7.72
CA ASP A 26 -24.89 -9.65 -6.87
C ASP A 26 -23.64 -10.21 -7.58
N ILE A 27 -23.34 -9.68 -8.75
CA ILE A 27 -22.29 -10.16 -9.63
C ILE A 27 -21.51 -8.96 -10.13
N THR A 28 -20.22 -8.86 -9.77
CA THR A 28 -19.33 -7.88 -10.41
C THR A 28 -18.69 -8.54 -11.61
N TYR A 29 -18.59 -7.80 -12.71
CA TYR A 29 -17.94 -8.28 -13.91
C TYR A 29 -16.59 -7.60 -14.02
N PHE A 30 -15.53 -8.38 -14.24
CA PHE A 30 -14.15 -7.93 -14.20
C PHE A 30 -13.31 -8.61 -15.28
N CYS A 31 -12.47 -7.81 -15.93
CA CYS A 31 -11.34 -8.31 -16.70
C CYS A 31 -10.19 -7.30 -16.72
N ARG A 32 -9.22 -7.50 -17.60
CA ARG A 32 -8.13 -6.56 -17.85
C ARG A 32 -8.14 -6.19 -19.32
N CYS A 33 -7.77 -4.95 -19.62
CA CYS A 33 -7.52 -4.53 -20.99
C CYS A 33 -6.43 -5.39 -21.61
N ASP A 34 -6.65 -5.94 -22.80
CA ASP A 34 -5.67 -6.79 -23.48
C ASP A 34 -4.43 -6.02 -23.94
N GLU A 35 -4.56 -4.72 -24.21
CA GLU A 35 -3.45 -3.88 -24.67
C GLU A 35 -2.57 -3.37 -23.53
N CYS A 36 -3.18 -2.96 -22.42
CA CYS A 36 -2.46 -2.26 -21.37
C CYS A 36 -2.58 -2.86 -19.98
N ARG A 37 -3.35 -3.94 -19.85
CA ARG A 37 -3.57 -4.70 -18.61
C ARG A 37 -4.23 -3.91 -17.46
N THR A 38 -4.78 -2.72 -17.75
CA THR A 38 -5.58 -1.95 -16.80
C THR A 38 -6.84 -2.73 -16.43
N SER A 39 -7.20 -2.72 -15.14
CA SER A 39 -8.39 -3.38 -14.62
C SER A 39 -9.67 -2.75 -15.19
N LEU A 40 -10.55 -3.58 -15.71
CA LEU A 40 -11.84 -3.17 -16.30
C LEU A 40 -12.97 -3.62 -15.37
N PHE A 41 -13.85 -2.68 -15.08
CA PHE A 41 -15.08 -2.90 -14.35
C PHE A 41 -16.22 -2.29 -15.17
N ARG A 42 -17.45 -2.78 -14.95
CA ARG A 42 -18.65 -2.22 -15.59
C ARG A 42 -18.69 -0.70 -15.44
N GLY A 43 -18.96 0.02 -16.53
CA GLY A 43 -18.95 1.47 -16.59
C GLY A 43 -18.14 1.99 -17.77
N GLU A 44 -17.82 3.29 -17.76
CA GLU A 44 -17.31 4.03 -18.93
C GLU A 44 -15.91 3.59 -19.43
N ASN A 45 -15.27 2.65 -18.75
CA ASN A 45 -13.90 2.25 -19.02
C ASN A 45 -13.77 0.83 -19.58
N TRP A 46 -14.84 0.15 -20.01
CA TRP A 46 -14.77 -1.21 -20.55
C TRP A 46 -15.46 -1.34 -21.91
N PHE A 47 -14.69 -1.62 -22.95
CA PHE A 47 -15.16 -1.88 -24.31
C PHE A 47 -14.86 -3.32 -24.71
N HIS A 48 -15.90 -4.14 -24.86
CA HIS A 48 -15.81 -5.54 -25.20
C HIS A 48 -16.06 -5.75 -26.69
N LYS A 49 -15.29 -6.61 -27.37
CA LYS A 49 -15.55 -7.02 -28.75
C LYS A 49 -16.39 -8.30 -28.79
N PRO A 50 -17.69 -8.23 -29.13
CA PRO A 50 -18.58 -9.38 -29.07
C PRO A 50 -18.10 -10.54 -29.96
N GLY A 51 -18.19 -11.75 -29.43
CA GLY A 51 -17.73 -12.97 -30.08
C GLY A 51 -16.23 -13.27 -29.90
N THR A 52 -15.52 -12.45 -29.12
CA THR A 52 -14.10 -12.64 -28.78
C THR A 52 -13.89 -12.36 -27.28
N ASN A 53 -12.78 -12.80 -26.70
CA ASN A 53 -12.40 -12.45 -25.33
C ASN A 53 -11.53 -11.18 -25.27
N TYR A 54 -11.69 -10.29 -26.25
CA TYR A 54 -10.81 -9.13 -26.44
C TYR A 54 -11.49 -7.85 -25.92
N ASP A 55 -10.93 -7.31 -24.84
CA ASP A 55 -11.45 -6.22 -24.04
C ASP A 55 -10.46 -5.06 -23.99
N LEU A 56 -10.97 -3.85 -24.23
CA LEU A 56 -10.17 -2.64 -24.20
C LEU A 56 -10.66 -1.68 -23.12
N CYS A 57 -9.71 -1.01 -22.46
CA CYS A 57 -10.04 0.17 -21.67
C CYS A 57 -10.44 1.32 -22.60
N ALA A 58 -11.11 2.35 -22.08
CA ALA A 58 -11.48 3.52 -22.88
C ALA A 58 -10.29 4.09 -23.67
N ARG A 59 -9.12 4.18 -23.03
CA ARG A 59 -7.88 4.66 -23.66
C ARG A 59 -7.51 3.85 -24.92
N ASP A 60 -7.53 2.52 -24.85
CA ASP A 60 -7.08 1.69 -25.97
C ASP A 60 -8.17 1.53 -27.03
N PHE A 61 -9.43 1.58 -26.62
CA PHE A 61 -10.57 1.66 -27.54
C PHE A 61 -10.55 2.94 -28.39
N TRP A 62 -10.28 4.11 -27.79
CA TRP A 62 -10.28 5.38 -28.52
C TRP A 62 -9.07 5.59 -29.44
N LYS A 63 -8.02 4.76 -29.32
CA LYS A 63 -6.92 4.71 -30.30
C LYS A 63 -7.32 4.07 -31.62
N LEU A 64 -8.42 3.30 -31.64
CA LEU A 64 -8.87 2.59 -32.84
C LEU A 64 -9.49 3.57 -33.87
N PRO A 65 -9.28 3.32 -35.18
CA PRO A 65 -10.02 4.00 -36.24
C PRO A 65 -11.53 3.96 -36.01
N GLU A 66 -12.26 4.98 -36.46
CA GLU A 66 -13.72 5.06 -36.24
C GLU A 66 -14.49 3.84 -36.77
N ALA A 67 -14.02 3.25 -37.87
CA ALA A 67 -14.60 2.02 -38.43
C ALA A 67 -14.46 0.82 -37.47
N ASP A 68 -13.33 0.71 -36.77
CA ASP A 68 -13.00 -0.40 -35.86
C ASP A 68 -13.61 -0.20 -34.47
N ARG A 69 -14.00 1.03 -34.11
CA ARG A 69 -14.74 1.29 -32.87
C ARG A 69 -16.17 0.76 -32.91
N LYS A 70 -16.78 0.67 -34.10
CA LYS A 70 -18.19 0.25 -34.28
C LYS A 70 -18.46 -1.22 -33.94
N ILE A 71 -17.40 -2.03 -33.81
CA ILE A 71 -17.52 -3.47 -33.51
C ILE A 71 -17.33 -3.81 -32.02
N TYR A 72 -17.10 -2.81 -31.16
CA TYR A 72 -17.06 -2.99 -29.70
C TYR A 72 -18.35 -2.46 -29.07
N VAL A 73 -18.70 -3.05 -27.94
CA VAL A 73 -19.80 -2.63 -27.07
C VAL A 73 -19.20 -2.13 -25.77
N ASN A 74 -19.61 -0.93 -25.35
CA ASN A 74 -19.27 -0.44 -24.01
C ASN A 74 -20.07 -1.24 -22.98
N VAL A 75 -19.41 -1.90 -22.05
CA VAL A 75 -20.02 -2.78 -21.05
C VAL A 75 -20.50 -1.93 -19.88
N LEU A 76 -21.70 -1.37 -20.06
CA LEU A 76 -22.40 -0.59 -19.06
C LEU A 76 -23.31 -1.50 -18.22
N ASP A 77 -23.86 -2.53 -18.85
CA ASP A 77 -24.72 -3.55 -18.29
C ASP A 77 -24.16 -4.97 -18.56
N PRO A 78 -24.32 -5.95 -17.66
CA PRO A 78 -23.88 -7.33 -17.91
C PRO A 78 -24.42 -7.97 -19.19
N ASN A 79 -25.59 -7.53 -19.67
CA ASN A 79 -26.18 -8.05 -20.90
C ASN A 79 -25.42 -7.60 -22.15
N ASP A 80 -24.60 -6.54 -22.06
CA ASP A 80 -23.74 -6.07 -23.15
C ASP A 80 -22.67 -7.11 -23.55
N LEU A 81 -22.32 -8.03 -22.63
CA LEU A 81 -21.41 -9.16 -22.87
C LEU A 81 -22.10 -10.34 -23.60
N GLY A 82 -23.41 -10.25 -23.83
CA GLY A 82 -24.18 -11.29 -24.52
C GLY A 82 -23.98 -12.69 -23.92
N LYS A 83 -23.70 -13.69 -24.78
CA LYS A 83 -23.48 -15.08 -24.35
C LYS A 83 -22.19 -15.29 -23.55
N GLN A 84 -21.24 -14.35 -23.61
CA GLN A 84 -19.95 -14.44 -22.94
C GLN A 84 -19.97 -13.89 -21.52
N ARG A 85 -21.12 -13.35 -21.07
CA ARG A 85 -21.34 -12.78 -19.74
C ARG A 85 -20.78 -13.64 -18.61
N GLU A 86 -20.97 -14.96 -18.65
CA GLU A 86 -20.55 -15.87 -17.57
C GLU A 86 -19.03 -15.98 -17.40
N GLU A 87 -18.25 -15.67 -18.43
CA GLU A 87 -16.78 -15.75 -18.41
C GLU A 87 -16.14 -14.64 -17.57
N TYR A 88 -16.88 -13.55 -17.32
CA TYR A 88 -16.37 -12.33 -16.70
C TYR A 88 -16.84 -12.13 -15.25
N VAL A 89 -17.51 -13.12 -14.67
CA VAL A 89 -18.12 -13.05 -13.33
C VAL A 89 -17.07 -13.10 -12.21
N LEU A 90 -16.98 -12.03 -11.43
CA LEU A 90 -16.34 -11.94 -10.12
C LEU A 90 -17.41 -12.09 -9.04
N GLU A 91 -17.47 -13.25 -8.37
CA GLU A 91 -18.42 -13.49 -7.29
C GLU A 91 -18.08 -12.64 -6.05
N LEU A 92 -18.85 -11.58 -5.79
CA LEU A 92 -18.65 -10.69 -4.63
C LEU A 92 -19.34 -11.16 -3.34
N LYS A 93 -20.44 -11.93 -3.43
CA LYS A 93 -21.17 -12.40 -2.25
C LYS A 93 -20.56 -13.68 -1.69
N GLN A 94 -20.32 -13.69 -0.38
CA GLN A 94 -19.91 -14.90 0.33
C GLN A 94 -21.15 -15.73 0.62
N TYR A 95 -21.24 -16.91 -0.01
CA TYR A 95 -22.24 -17.91 0.31
C TYR A 95 -21.72 -18.78 1.46
N PHE A 96 -22.56 -18.92 2.48
CA PHE A 96 -22.23 -19.58 3.72
C PHE A 96 -23.38 -20.51 4.12
N GLY A 97 -23.09 -21.80 4.17
CA GLY A 97 -23.95 -22.81 4.76
C GLY A 97 -23.51 -23.17 6.17
N ARG A 98 -24.34 -23.93 6.89
CA ARG A 98 -23.93 -24.59 8.13
C ARG A 98 -24.22 -26.07 7.98
N CYS A 99 -23.21 -26.90 8.23
CA CYS A 99 -23.40 -28.34 8.29
C CYS A 99 -24.52 -28.67 9.30
N ASP A 100 -25.60 -29.30 8.87
CA ASP A 100 -26.75 -29.59 9.73
C ASP A 100 -26.43 -30.63 10.80
N ALA A 101 -25.44 -31.51 10.55
CA ALA A 101 -25.00 -32.51 11.50
C ALA A 101 -24.18 -31.93 12.67
N CYS A 102 -23.32 -30.93 12.43
CA CYS A 102 -22.38 -30.43 13.45
C CYS A 102 -22.34 -28.91 13.61
N ARG A 103 -23.15 -28.19 12.85
CA ARG A 103 -23.28 -26.71 12.83
C ARG A 103 -22.01 -25.96 12.38
N LYS A 104 -20.98 -26.67 11.91
CA LYS A 104 -19.76 -26.09 11.32
C LYS A 104 -20.13 -25.24 10.10
N GLY A 105 -19.59 -24.02 10.03
CA GLY A 105 -19.69 -23.17 8.86
C GLY A 105 -19.00 -23.78 7.64
N VAL A 106 -19.70 -23.82 6.51
CA VAL A 106 -19.19 -24.32 5.23
C VAL A 106 -19.30 -23.21 4.19
N PHE A 107 -18.28 -23.11 3.34
CA PHE A 107 -18.13 -22.05 2.33
C PHE A 107 -17.92 -22.70 0.96
N VAL A 108 -18.19 -21.95 -0.10
CA VAL A 108 -17.99 -22.41 -1.49
C VAL A 108 -16.57 -22.97 -1.65
N GLY A 109 -16.48 -24.25 -2.00
CA GLY A 109 -15.24 -25.02 -2.05
C GLY A 109 -15.44 -26.51 -1.70
N GLU A 110 -14.33 -27.21 -1.46
CA GLU A 110 -14.30 -28.68 -1.30
C GLU A 110 -15.00 -29.21 -0.04
N ASP A 111 -15.33 -28.35 0.92
CA ASP A 111 -15.85 -28.74 2.24
C ASP A 111 -17.37 -28.52 2.39
N TRP A 112 -18.10 -28.19 1.31
CA TRP A 112 -19.55 -27.97 1.33
C TRP A 112 -20.27 -28.93 0.39
N TYR A 113 -21.14 -29.77 0.95
CA TYR A 113 -22.03 -30.65 0.21
C TYR A 113 -23.48 -30.26 0.49
N HIS A 114 -24.20 -29.86 -0.56
CA HIS A 114 -25.56 -29.35 -0.49
C HIS A 114 -26.53 -30.34 -1.11
N LYS A 115 -27.64 -30.59 -0.44
CA LYS A 115 -28.75 -31.40 -0.97
C LYS A 115 -29.83 -30.48 -1.51
N SER A 116 -29.90 -30.37 -2.83
CA SER A 116 -30.82 -29.45 -3.50
C SER A 116 -32.28 -29.79 -3.21
N GLY A 117 -33.09 -28.77 -3.01
CA GLY A 117 -34.51 -28.83 -2.68
C GLY A 117 -34.81 -29.10 -1.20
N GLN A 118 -33.79 -29.29 -0.36
CA GLN A 118 -33.96 -29.56 1.07
C GLN A 118 -33.22 -28.58 1.98
N LEU A 119 -32.45 -27.64 1.42
CA LEU A 119 -31.63 -26.68 2.17
C LEU A 119 -30.79 -27.34 3.26
N TYR A 120 -30.27 -28.52 2.95
CA TYR A 120 -29.60 -29.39 3.90
C TYR A 120 -28.14 -29.54 3.50
N ASP A 121 -27.25 -29.14 4.40
CA ASP A 121 -25.82 -29.01 4.12
C ASP A 121 -25.00 -29.90 5.02
N LEU A 122 -23.95 -30.50 4.46
CA LEU A 122 -22.97 -31.28 5.21
C LEU A 122 -21.56 -30.79 4.90
N CYS A 123 -20.68 -30.85 5.91
CA CYS A 123 -19.25 -30.72 5.65
C CYS A 123 -18.70 -32.02 5.05
N ALA A 124 -17.54 -31.95 4.38
CA ALA A 124 -16.96 -33.13 3.72
C ALA A 124 -16.78 -34.33 4.66
N SER A 125 -16.49 -34.07 5.94
CA SER A 125 -16.34 -35.13 6.95
C SER A 125 -17.64 -35.89 7.19
N HIS A 126 -18.78 -35.20 7.34
CA HIS A 126 -20.07 -35.86 7.57
C HIS A 126 -20.66 -36.45 6.29
N TRP A 127 -20.44 -35.81 5.14
CA TRP A 127 -20.82 -36.39 3.85
C TRP A 127 -20.10 -37.73 3.61
N ARG A 128 -18.80 -37.85 3.93
CA ARG A 128 -18.04 -39.12 3.80
C ARG A 128 -18.50 -40.24 4.75
N GLN A 129 -19.22 -39.90 5.82
CA GLN A 129 -19.76 -40.87 6.77
C GLN A 129 -21.11 -41.45 6.32
N LEU A 130 -21.74 -40.88 5.28
CA LEU A 130 -22.97 -41.41 4.71
C LEU A 130 -22.70 -42.67 3.87
N PRO A 131 -23.66 -43.63 3.83
CA PRO A 131 -23.63 -44.74 2.88
C PRO A 131 -23.57 -44.23 1.43
N ASP A 132 -22.92 -44.98 0.54
CA ASP A 132 -22.66 -44.59 -0.86
C ASP A 132 -23.93 -44.17 -1.62
N ALA A 133 -25.04 -44.90 -1.40
CA ALA A 133 -26.32 -44.60 -2.02
C ALA A 133 -26.91 -43.24 -1.61
N GLN A 134 -26.56 -42.72 -0.43
CA GLN A 134 -27.02 -41.41 0.06
C GLN A 134 -26.07 -40.29 -0.33
N ARG A 135 -24.78 -40.59 -0.55
CA ARG A 135 -23.78 -39.60 -0.96
C ARG A 135 -24.09 -38.98 -2.33
N SER A 136 -24.68 -39.77 -3.23
CA SER A 136 -25.14 -39.31 -4.56
C SER A 136 -26.29 -38.32 -4.53
N GLU A 137 -26.95 -38.12 -3.39
CA GLU A 137 -28.02 -37.13 -3.23
C GLU A 137 -27.49 -35.71 -2.92
N TYR A 138 -26.18 -35.54 -2.74
CA TYR A 138 -25.54 -34.26 -2.41
C TYR A 138 -24.56 -33.81 -3.49
N GLU A 139 -24.57 -32.53 -3.80
CA GLU A 139 -23.64 -31.90 -4.74
C GLU A 139 -22.59 -31.07 -3.99
N ASN A 140 -21.32 -31.14 -4.41
CA ASN A 140 -20.29 -30.30 -3.83
C ASN A 140 -20.41 -28.87 -4.36
N VAL A 141 -20.57 -27.91 -3.46
CA VAL A 141 -20.70 -26.48 -3.76
C VAL A 141 -19.32 -25.86 -4.00
N HIS A 142 -18.64 -26.32 -5.05
CA HIS A 142 -17.33 -25.80 -5.49
C HIS A 142 -17.43 -24.41 -6.15
N LYS A 143 -18.62 -24.03 -6.60
CA LYS A 143 -18.99 -22.70 -7.12
C LYS A 143 -20.40 -22.36 -6.65
N SER A 144 -20.71 -21.06 -6.55
CA SER A 144 -22.02 -20.63 -6.04
C SER A 144 -23.20 -21.03 -6.94
N THR A 145 -22.96 -21.33 -8.21
CA THR A 145 -23.97 -21.78 -9.18
C THR A 145 -24.56 -23.15 -8.84
N VAL A 146 -23.86 -23.99 -8.07
CA VAL A 146 -24.34 -25.31 -7.64
C VAL A 146 -25.58 -25.19 -6.73
N LEU A 147 -25.75 -24.06 -6.03
CA LEU A 147 -26.89 -23.81 -5.16
C LEU A 147 -28.19 -23.47 -5.92
N GLY A 148 -28.13 -23.30 -7.25
CA GLY A 148 -29.29 -22.97 -8.08
C GLY A 148 -30.14 -21.81 -7.53
N ASP A 149 -31.44 -22.02 -7.44
CA ASP A 149 -32.40 -21.05 -6.92
C ASP A 149 -32.33 -20.88 -5.38
N GLU A 150 -31.74 -21.85 -4.67
CA GLU A 150 -31.60 -21.85 -3.21
C GLU A 150 -30.47 -20.94 -2.72
N LYS A 151 -29.62 -20.50 -3.64
CA LYS A 151 -28.49 -19.60 -3.43
C LYS A 151 -28.79 -18.38 -2.54
N ALA A 152 -29.97 -17.78 -2.68
CA ALA A 152 -30.37 -16.59 -1.94
C ALA A 152 -30.44 -16.81 -0.41
N GLN A 153 -30.66 -18.05 0.02
CA GLN A 153 -30.80 -18.42 1.44
C GLN A 153 -29.47 -18.57 2.16
N TYR A 154 -28.39 -18.67 1.38
CA TYR A 154 -27.02 -18.81 1.86
C TYR A 154 -26.23 -17.50 1.79
N ILE A 155 -26.90 -16.39 1.46
CA ILE A 155 -26.31 -15.06 1.42
C ILE A 155 -26.14 -14.56 2.85
N LEU A 156 -24.92 -14.20 3.21
CA LEU A 156 -24.65 -13.46 4.46
C LEU A 156 -25.37 -12.09 4.39
N PRO A 157 -26.23 -11.70 5.36
CA PRO A 157 -27.02 -10.47 5.25
C PRO A 157 -26.16 -9.19 5.31
N ASP A 158 -26.47 -8.25 4.42
CA ASP A 158 -25.79 -6.96 4.23
C ASP A 158 -26.47 -5.84 5.03
N GLU A 159 -25.78 -5.22 5.98
CA GLU A 159 -26.16 -3.89 6.49
C GLU A 159 -25.42 -2.80 5.67
N GLY A 160 -26.18 -2.10 4.83
CA GLY A 160 -26.03 -0.71 4.37
C GLY A 160 -24.66 -0.23 3.87
N MET A 161 -24.46 -0.19 2.55
CA MET A 161 -23.19 0.16 1.89
C MET A 161 -23.39 1.37 0.95
N GLN A 162 -22.84 2.53 1.33
CA GLN A 162 -22.60 3.67 0.43
C GLN A 162 -21.10 3.68 0.05
N VAL A 163 -20.81 3.90 -1.23
CA VAL A 163 -19.45 4.12 -1.74
C VAL A 163 -19.10 5.57 -1.46
N SER A 164 -18.21 5.84 -0.51
CA SER A 164 -17.65 7.18 -0.35
C SER A 164 -16.13 7.11 -0.36
N GLU A 165 -15.52 7.95 -1.22
CA GLU A 165 -14.12 8.38 -1.23
C GLU A 165 -13.08 7.27 -1.51
N ARG A 166 -12.26 7.42 -2.57
CA ARG A 166 -11.16 6.50 -2.87
C ARG A 166 -10.17 6.49 -1.70
N ASP A 167 -10.20 5.46 -0.88
CA ASP A 167 -9.33 5.37 0.27
C ASP A 167 -7.89 5.05 -0.10
N SER A 168 -6.96 5.82 0.45
CA SER A 168 -5.53 5.55 0.30
C SER A 168 -5.15 4.36 1.17
N ILE A 169 -5.02 3.19 0.53
CA ILE A 169 -4.63 1.96 1.22
C ILE A 169 -3.10 1.84 1.26
N MET A 170 -2.58 1.37 2.39
CA MET A 170 -1.22 0.94 2.63
C MET A 170 -1.20 -0.49 3.14
N CYS A 171 -0.26 -1.29 2.67
CA CYS A 171 -0.03 -2.63 3.21
C CYS A 171 1.28 -2.65 3.99
N ALA A 172 1.19 -3.05 5.27
CA ALA A 172 2.33 -3.19 6.16
C ALA A 172 2.60 -4.68 6.42
N PHE A 173 3.82 -5.14 6.17
CA PHE A 173 4.21 -6.54 6.33
C PHE A 173 5.34 -6.66 7.33
N ASP A 174 5.29 -7.69 8.18
CA ASP A 174 6.54 -8.21 8.71
C ASP A 174 7.43 -8.75 7.57
N VAL A 175 8.67 -9.13 7.89
CA VAL A 175 9.62 -9.65 6.91
C VAL A 175 10.00 -11.09 7.21
N GLU A 176 10.61 -11.33 8.37
CA GLU A 176 10.99 -12.68 8.79
C GLU A 176 9.71 -13.47 9.15
N GLY A 177 9.66 -14.76 8.83
CA GLY A 177 8.48 -15.61 9.05
C GLY A 177 7.32 -15.39 8.05
N THR A 178 7.27 -14.23 7.37
CA THR A 178 6.19 -13.86 6.45
C THR A 178 6.65 -13.82 4.99
N LEU A 179 7.70 -13.06 4.66
CA LEU A 179 8.24 -12.89 3.30
C LEU A 179 9.61 -13.55 3.13
N MET A 180 10.40 -13.63 4.21
CA MET A 180 11.74 -14.18 4.26
C MET A 180 11.90 -15.18 5.41
N PRO A 181 12.85 -16.12 5.34
CA PRO A 181 13.26 -16.92 6.49
C PRO A 181 13.93 -16.07 7.60
N GLU A 182 13.99 -16.63 8.80
CA GLU A 182 14.65 -16.06 9.99
C GLU A 182 16.19 -16.06 9.84
N ALA A 183 16.81 -14.88 9.91
CA ALA A 183 18.25 -14.71 9.70
C ALA A 183 19.10 -15.37 10.80
N TRP A 184 18.69 -15.25 12.06
CA TRP A 184 19.41 -15.86 13.20
C TRP A 184 19.36 -17.38 13.18
N LEU A 185 18.24 -17.95 12.74
CA LEU A 185 18.11 -19.40 12.56
C LEU A 185 19.00 -19.88 11.41
N ALA A 186 19.06 -19.13 10.32
CA ALA A 186 19.94 -19.45 9.20
C ALA A 186 21.43 -19.37 9.60
N LEU A 187 21.82 -18.38 10.41
CA LEU A 187 23.17 -18.31 10.97
C LEU A 187 23.46 -19.54 11.83
N GLN A 188 22.53 -19.92 12.70
CA GLN A 188 22.66 -21.11 13.54
C GLN A 188 22.88 -22.38 12.71
N GLN A 189 22.10 -22.56 11.64
CA GLN A 189 22.22 -23.71 10.74
C GLN A 189 23.56 -23.72 9.99
N LYS A 190 24.04 -22.55 9.52
CA LYS A 190 25.31 -22.44 8.78
C LYS A 190 26.52 -22.68 9.69
N THR A 191 26.45 -22.24 10.95
CA THR A 191 27.57 -22.30 11.91
C THR A 191 27.56 -23.52 12.81
N GLY A 192 26.39 -24.15 13.01
CA GLY A 192 26.21 -25.27 13.93
C GLY A 192 26.21 -24.87 15.42
N ILE A 193 26.20 -23.58 15.76
CA ILE A 193 26.29 -23.10 17.14
C ILE A 193 24.93 -23.17 17.82
N GLU A 194 24.70 -24.21 18.62
CA GLU A 194 23.41 -24.51 19.27
C GLU A 194 22.91 -23.39 20.19
N GLU A 195 23.82 -22.62 20.79
CA GLU A 195 23.53 -21.46 21.64
C GLU A 195 22.69 -20.40 20.91
N LEU A 196 22.84 -20.27 19.59
CA LEU A 196 22.07 -19.32 18.78
C LEU A 196 20.59 -19.71 18.63
N LYS A 197 20.19 -20.94 18.98
CA LYS A 197 18.78 -21.36 19.00
C LYS A 197 17.96 -20.67 20.08
N ARG A 198 18.61 -20.00 21.04
CA ARG A 198 17.89 -19.27 22.09
C ARG A 198 17.04 -18.16 21.46
N THR A 199 15.76 -18.16 21.81
CA THR A 199 14.75 -17.19 21.35
C THR A 199 14.13 -16.46 22.54
N THR A 200 13.23 -15.50 22.25
CA THR A 200 12.46 -14.77 23.26
C THR A 200 11.54 -15.67 24.10
N ALA A 201 11.22 -16.88 23.63
CA ALA A 201 10.54 -17.89 24.44
C ALA A 201 11.40 -18.41 25.61
N HIS A 202 12.73 -18.35 25.48
CA HIS A 202 13.70 -18.77 26.50
C HIS A 202 14.24 -17.59 27.33
N GLU A 203 14.33 -16.41 26.72
CA GLU A 203 14.73 -15.16 27.37
C GLU A 203 13.78 -14.04 26.94
N PRO A 204 12.73 -13.74 27.71
CA PRO A 204 11.75 -12.72 27.35
C PRO A 204 12.34 -11.30 27.26
N ASP A 205 13.45 -11.06 27.95
CA ASP A 205 14.17 -9.77 27.92
C ASP A 205 15.05 -9.72 26.67
N TYR A 206 14.59 -8.97 25.65
CA TYR A 206 15.28 -8.85 24.37
C TYR A 206 16.71 -8.30 24.52
N ASP A 207 16.94 -7.39 25.47
CA ASP A 207 18.28 -6.83 25.70
C ASP A 207 19.24 -7.88 26.24
N LYS A 208 18.77 -8.73 27.16
CA LYS A 208 19.56 -9.87 27.66
C LYS A 208 19.82 -10.91 26.58
N LEU A 209 18.81 -11.22 25.76
CA LEU A 209 18.97 -12.16 24.65
C LEU A 209 19.99 -11.66 23.64
N MET A 210 19.92 -10.38 23.27
CA MET A 210 20.87 -9.78 22.33
C MET A 210 22.27 -9.71 22.91
N LYS A 211 22.43 -9.35 24.19
CA LYS A 211 23.74 -9.39 24.85
C LYS A 211 24.35 -10.80 24.83
N TYR A 212 23.56 -11.80 25.19
CA TYR A 212 23.97 -13.20 25.11
C TYR A 212 24.40 -13.59 23.70
N ARG A 213 23.61 -13.24 22.67
CA ARG A 213 23.97 -13.49 21.27
C ARG A 213 25.29 -12.82 20.88
N CYS A 214 25.49 -11.55 21.25
CA CYS A 214 26.76 -10.85 20.99
C CYS A 214 27.97 -11.55 21.65
N ASP A 215 27.82 -11.99 22.92
CA ASP A 215 28.88 -12.69 23.63
C ASP A 215 29.24 -14.02 22.93
N ILE A 216 28.25 -14.80 22.49
CA ILE A 216 28.44 -16.03 21.73
C ILE A 216 29.11 -15.76 20.38
N LEU A 217 28.64 -14.76 19.63
CA LEU A 217 29.26 -14.40 18.34
C LEU A 217 30.74 -14.07 18.52
N ARG A 218 31.09 -13.30 19.57
CA ARG A 218 32.48 -12.93 19.87
C ARG A 218 33.32 -14.16 20.25
N GLN A 219 32.80 -15.07 21.07
CA GLN A 219 33.48 -16.32 21.46
C GLN A 219 33.81 -17.20 20.26
N HIS A 220 32.92 -17.24 19.27
CA HIS A 220 33.08 -18.02 18.04
C HIS A 220 33.73 -17.26 16.88
N ASN A 221 34.24 -16.05 17.14
CA ASN A 221 34.86 -15.18 16.13
C ASN A 221 33.95 -14.87 14.93
N ILE A 222 32.64 -14.76 15.15
CA ILE A 222 31.65 -14.41 14.12
C ILE A 222 31.47 -12.90 14.08
N LYS A 223 31.63 -12.34 12.88
CA LYS A 223 31.57 -10.91 12.61
C LYS A 223 30.34 -10.56 11.78
N ILE A 224 30.10 -9.26 11.59
CA ILE A 224 28.98 -8.77 10.76
C ILE A 224 29.03 -9.30 9.32
N TYR A 225 30.23 -9.52 8.77
CA TYR A 225 30.38 -10.04 7.41
C TYR A 225 29.88 -11.48 7.27
N ASP A 226 30.05 -12.31 8.30
CA ASP A 226 29.51 -13.69 8.29
C ASP A 226 27.97 -13.67 8.27
N MET A 227 27.37 -12.74 9.02
CA MET A 227 25.91 -12.52 8.98
C MET A 227 25.43 -12.06 7.60
N LEU A 228 26.15 -11.13 6.97
CA LEU A 228 25.85 -10.68 5.61
C LEU A 228 25.89 -11.83 4.60
N GLU A 229 26.91 -12.69 4.67
CA GLU A 229 27.03 -13.86 3.80
C GLU A 229 25.89 -14.87 4.02
N VAL A 230 25.49 -15.13 5.27
CA VAL A 230 24.29 -15.94 5.56
C VAL A 230 23.05 -15.35 4.89
N VAL A 231 22.84 -14.05 5.06
CA VAL A 231 21.62 -13.36 4.65
C VAL A 231 21.54 -13.21 3.13
N LYS A 232 22.68 -13.07 2.45
CA LYS A 232 22.77 -13.04 1.00
C LYS A 232 22.35 -14.36 0.35
N ASP A 233 22.60 -15.48 1.03
CA ASP A 233 22.21 -16.82 0.57
C ASP A 233 20.72 -17.12 0.82
N LEU A 234 20.06 -16.41 1.74
CA LEU A 234 18.64 -16.57 2.00
C LEU A 234 17.80 -16.21 0.79
N LYS A 235 16.78 -17.03 0.52
CA LYS A 235 15.77 -16.78 -0.52
C LYS A 235 14.45 -16.35 0.11
N PRO A 236 13.66 -15.48 -0.57
CA PRO A 236 12.28 -15.24 -0.20
C PRO A 236 11.51 -16.56 -0.04
N LEU A 237 10.54 -16.57 0.87
CA LEU A 237 9.67 -17.71 1.05
C LEU A 237 8.88 -17.99 -0.25
N PRO A 238 8.49 -19.25 -0.52
CA PRO A 238 7.78 -19.60 -1.74
C PRO A 238 6.54 -18.70 -1.98
N GLY A 239 6.48 -18.07 -3.15
CA GLY A 239 5.40 -17.17 -3.55
C GLY A 239 5.50 -15.73 -3.02
N ALA A 240 6.48 -15.40 -2.16
CA ALA A 240 6.58 -14.07 -1.55
C ALA A 240 6.86 -12.98 -2.59
N ARG A 241 7.80 -13.24 -3.52
CA ARG A 241 8.16 -12.27 -4.54
C ARG A 241 7.03 -12.05 -5.53
N GLU A 242 6.41 -13.13 -6.00
CA GLU A 242 5.26 -13.10 -6.90
C GLU A 242 4.05 -12.39 -6.26
N PHE A 243 3.88 -12.55 -4.95
CA PHE A 243 2.86 -11.84 -4.19
C PHE A 243 3.12 -10.32 -4.14
N LEU A 244 4.36 -9.90 -3.85
CA LEU A 244 4.71 -8.47 -3.85
C LEU A 244 4.59 -7.86 -5.25
N ASP A 245 5.04 -8.57 -6.28
CA ASP A 245 4.92 -8.13 -7.68
C ASP A 245 3.44 -8.02 -8.11
N TRP A 246 2.55 -8.89 -7.59
CA TRP A 246 1.11 -8.78 -7.79
C TRP A 246 0.49 -7.60 -7.02
N LEU A 247 0.93 -7.37 -5.78
CA LEU A 247 0.35 -6.35 -4.91
C LEU A 247 0.75 -4.94 -5.33
N LYS A 248 2.01 -4.75 -5.74
CA LYS A 248 2.60 -3.45 -6.10
C LYS A 248 1.72 -2.58 -7.02
N PRO A 249 1.18 -3.08 -8.16
CA PRO A 249 0.34 -2.26 -9.03
C PRO A 249 -1.06 -1.97 -8.44
N LEU A 250 -1.49 -2.69 -7.41
CA LEU A 250 -2.79 -2.50 -6.75
C LEU A 250 -2.70 -1.57 -5.53
N VAL A 251 -1.62 -1.73 -4.77
CA VAL A 251 -1.31 -0.95 -3.57
C VAL A 251 0.18 -0.58 -3.65
N PRO A 252 0.53 0.57 -4.25
CA PRO A 252 1.93 0.98 -4.43
C PRO A 252 2.62 1.37 -3.12
N ARG A 253 1.85 1.50 -2.03
CA ARG A 253 2.30 1.86 -0.69
C ARG A 253 2.51 0.59 0.15
N ILE A 254 3.61 -0.11 -0.15
CA ILE A 254 4.06 -1.30 0.58
C ILE A 254 5.15 -0.89 1.57
N LEU A 255 4.93 -1.22 2.85
CA LEU A 255 5.86 -0.92 3.93
C LEU A 255 6.26 -2.22 4.65
N LEU A 256 7.56 -2.44 4.79
CA LEU A 256 8.10 -3.51 5.63
C LEU A 256 8.35 -2.98 7.04
N LEU A 257 7.79 -3.65 8.05
CA LEU A 257 7.90 -3.34 9.47
C LEU A 257 8.49 -4.55 10.20
N THR A 258 9.80 -4.53 10.45
CA THR A 258 10.52 -5.70 10.99
C THR A 258 11.39 -5.31 12.18
N ASP A 259 11.55 -6.25 13.13
CA ASP A 259 12.44 -6.08 14.27
C ASP A 259 13.90 -6.47 13.96
N THR A 260 14.19 -6.84 12.71
CA THR A 260 15.53 -7.12 12.19
C THR A 260 16.45 -5.89 12.19
N PHE A 261 17.68 -6.06 11.72
CA PHE A 261 18.70 -5.02 11.76
C PHE A 261 19.23 -4.59 10.39
N GLU A 262 19.32 -3.28 10.17
CA GLU A 262 19.75 -2.66 8.91
C GLU A 262 21.12 -3.13 8.41
N GLU A 263 22.06 -3.37 9.32
CA GLU A 263 23.48 -3.60 9.01
C GLU A 263 23.68 -4.88 8.19
N TYR A 264 22.83 -5.89 8.37
CA TYR A 264 22.89 -7.12 7.59
C TYR A 264 21.68 -7.37 6.68
N ALA A 265 20.52 -6.76 6.93
CA ALA A 265 19.26 -7.17 6.27
C ALA A 265 19.08 -6.58 4.85
N MET A 266 19.95 -5.67 4.41
CA MET A 266 19.85 -5.05 3.07
C MET A 266 19.74 -6.06 1.91
N PRO A 267 20.50 -7.17 1.86
CA PRO A 267 20.34 -8.18 0.81
C PRO A 267 18.97 -8.87 0.82
N MET A 268 18.26 -8.94 1.96
CA MET A 268 16.89 -9.46 2.02
C MET A 268 15.94 -8.48 1.32
N PHE A 269 16.07 -7.19 1.64
CA PHE A 269 15.20 -6.15 1.10
C PHE A 269 15.40 -5.98 -0.41
N GLU A 270 16.64 -6.14 -0.89
CA GLU A 270 16.95 -6.19 -2.32
C GLU A 270 16.17 -7.29 -3.03
N GLN A 271 16.21 -8.52 -2.50
CA GLN A 271 15.51 -9.66 -3.08
C GLN A 271 13.98 -9.48 -3.09
N LEU A 272 13.43 -8.71 -2.15
CA LEU A 272 12.02 -8.34 -2.12
C LEU A 272 11.67 -7.15 -3.03
N GLY A 273 12.64 -6.55 -3.71
CA GLY A 273 12.42 -5.45 -4.65
C GLY A 273 12.51 -4.05 -4.02
N TYR A 274 13.22 -3.92 -2.91
CA TYR A 274 13.43 -2.68 -2.16
C TYR A 274 12.14 -1.93 -1.75
N PRO A 275 11.10 -2.60 -1.22
CA PRO A 275 10.02 -1.87 -0.57
C PRO A 275 10.57 -1.06 0.61
N SER A 276 9.89 0.04 0.95
CA SER A 276 10.30 0.89 2.07
C SER A 276 10.33 0.09 3.37
N VAL A 277 11.40 0.21 4.15
CA VAL A 277 11.63 -0.64 5.33
C VAL A 277 11.97 0.13 6.59
N PHE A 278 11.27 -0.23 7.66
CA PHE A 278 11.48 0.25 9.01
C PHE A 278 11.98 -0.90 9.88
N CYS A 279 13.23 -0.79 10.34
CA CYS A 279 13.90 -1.79 11.17
C CYS A 279 14.73 -1.14 12.30
N ASN A 280 15.52 -1.95 13.01
CA ASN A 280 16.42 -1.54 14.08
C ASN A 280 17.88 -1.44 13.58
N SER A 281 18.81 -1.07 14.47
CA SER A 281 20.25 -0.99 14.16
C SER A 281 21.09 -1.82 15.13
N LEU A 282 22.27 -2.23 14.69
CA LEU A 282 23.32 -2.87 15.48
C LEU A 282 24.41 -1.86 15.89
N VAL A 283 25.13 -2.19 16.95
CA VAL A 283 26.37 -1.52 17.32
C VAL A 283 27.52 -2.46 16.97
N ILE A 284 28.40 -2.01 16.09
CA ILE A 284 29.53 -2.79 15.57
C ILE A 284 30.83 -2.10 16.00
N ASP A 285 31.78 -2.87 16.54
CA ASP A 285 33.10 -2.36 16.92
C ASP A 285 34.07 -2.26 15.72
N GLU A 286 35.27 -1.72 15.96
CA GLU A 286 36.26 -1.51 14.89
C GLU A 286 36.80 -2.80 14.27
N GLU A 287 36.65 -3.93 14.97
CA GLU A 287 37.08 -5.24 14.51
C GLU A 287 35.99 -5.98 13.72
N GLY A 288 34.79 -5.40 13.62
CA GLY A 288 33.63 -5.94 12.91
C GLY A 288 32.72 -6.83 13.76
N PHE A 289 32.90 -6.87 15.09
CA PHE A 289 32.02 -7.63 15.97
C PHE A 289 30.75 -6.86 16.29
N ILE A 290 29.64 -7.60 16.39
CA ILE A 290 28.39 -7.09 16.90
C ILE A 290 28.51 -7.02 18.43
N VAL A 291 28.54 -5.82 18.99
CA VAL A 291 28.73 -5.58 20.43
C VAL A 291 27.46 -5.08 21.12
N GLY A 292 26.40 -4.82 20.35
CA GLY A 292 25.12 -4.40 20.88
C GLY A 292 24.10 -4.12 19.80
N HIS A 293 22.95 -3.59 20.22
CA HIS A 293 21.89 -3.19 19.31
C HIS A 293 21.19 -1.93 19.83
N ARG A 294 20.48 -1.26 18.93
CA ARG A 294 19.69 -0.06 19.22
C ARG A 294 18.31 -0.23 18.59
N LEU A 295 17.30 -0.34 19.44
CA LEU A 295 15.91 -0.28 19.00
C LEU A 295 15.59 1.11 18.47
N ARG A 296 14.93 1.19 17.31
CA ARG A 296 14.51 2.51 16.77
C ARG A 296 13.48 3.14 17.69
N LEU A 297 12.47 2.36 18.06
CA LEU A 297 11.34 2.79 18.86
C LEU A 297 10.69 1.58 19.52
N LYS A 298 10.38 1.68 20.82
CA LYS A 298 9.58 0.64 21.48
C LYS A 298 8.21 0.53 20.80
N ASP A 299 7.82 -0.71 20.47
CA ASP A 299 6.55 -1.02 19.78
C ASP A 299 6.46 -0.31 18.42
N GLN A 300 7.58 -0.34 17.68
CA GLN A 300 7.73 0.40 16.41
C GLN A 300 6.69 0.02 15.36
N LYS A 301 6.33 -1.26 15.25
CA LYS A 301 5.41 -1.75 14.21
C LYS A 301 4.02 -1.12 14.38
N ARG A 302 3.48 -1.16 15.61
CA ARG A 302 2.22 -0.48 15.95
C ARG A 302 2.28 1.02 15.70
N LYS A 303 3.32 1.68 16.20
CA LYS A 303 3.43 3.15 16.07
C LYS A 303 3.55 3.61 14.62
N ALA A 304 4.20 2.82 13.77
CA ALA A 304 4.26 3.09 12.34
C ALA A 304 2.87 3.05 11.71
N VAL A 305 2.07 2.01 11.99
CA VAL A 305 0.67 1.91 11.54
C VAL A 305 -0.14 3.14 11.97
N GLU A 306 -0.06 3.51 13.25
CA GLU A 306 -0.76 4.68 13.79
C GLU A 306 -0.30 6.00 13.15
N SER A 307 0.99 6.14 12.84
CA SER A 307 1.52 7.31 12.12
C SER A 307 0.97 7.41 10.70
N PHE A 308 0.87 6.30 9.97
CA PHE A 308 0.29 6.33 8.62
C PHE A 308 -1.23 6.54 8.66
N GLN A 309 -1.93 6.05 9.69
CA GLN A 309 -3.33 6.39 9.92
C GLN A 309 -3.53 7.89 10.19
N ARG A 310 -2.63 8.55 10.95
CA ARG A 310 -2.63 10.03 11.11
C ARG A 310 -2.35 10.77 9.81
N LEU A 311 -1.71 10.09 8.85
CA LEU A 311 -1.56 10.60 7.50
C LEU A 311 -2.76 10.25 6.60
N ASN A 312 -3.91 9.80 7.13
CA ASN A 312 -5.09 9.39 6.37
C ASN A 312 -4.88 8.16 5.46
N PHE A 313 -3.96 7.26 5.81
CA PHE A 313 -3.90 5.93 5.19
C PHE A 313 -4.76 4.93 5.96
N ARG A 314 -5.42 4.04 5.23
CA ARG A 314 -5.97 2.80 5.79
C ARG A 314 -4.94 1.70 5.64
N VAL A 315 -4.69 0.96 6.71
CA VAL A 315 -3.61 -0.01 6.78
C VAL A 315 -4.16 -1.42 6.83
N ILE A 316 -3.64 -2.27 5.94
CA ILE A 316 -3.73 -3.73 6.04
C ILE A 316 -2.39 -4.21 6.58
N ALA A 317 -2.38 -4.83 7.76
CA ALA A 317 -1.17 -5.35 8.39
C ALA A 317 -1.12 -6.88 8.33
N VAL A 318 0.06 -7.42 8.04
CA VAL A 318 0.31 -8.87 7.94
C VAL A 318 1.50 -9.26 8.81
N GLY A 319 1.33 -10.28 9.63
CA GLY A 319 2.35 -10.81 10.53
C GLY A 319 2.18 -12.30 10.76
N ASP A 320 3.10 -12.92 11.49
CA ASP A 320 3.08 -14.36 11.78
C ASP A 320 3.08 -14.66 13.30
N SER A 321 3.54 -13.70 14.12
CA SER A 321 3.95 -13.99 15.49
C SER A 321 3.49 -12.94 16.52
N PHE A 322 3.83 -13.17 17.80
CA PHE A 322 3.29 -12.36 18.91
C PHE A 322 3.75 -10.89 18.89
N ASN A 323 4.91 -10.57 18.34
CA ASN A 323 5.40 -9.20 18.18
C ASN A 323 4.64 -8.41 17.09
N ASP A 324 3.90 -9.08 16.21
CA ASP A 324 3.07 -8.43 15.18
C ASP A 324 1.67 -8.08 15.66
N ILE A 325 1.22 -8.68 16.75
CA ILE A 325 -0.16 -8.55 17.20
C ILE A 325 -0.52 -7.09 17.49
N SER A 326 0.39 -6.29 18.07
CA SER A 326 0.12 -4.87 18.32
C SER A 326 -0.04 -4.08 17.02
N MET A 327 0.77 -4.38 16.00
CA MET A 327 0.67 -3.80 14.65
C MET A 327 -0.68 -4.16 14.00
N MET A 328 -1.03 -5.44 14.02
CA MET A 328 -2.25 -5.96 13.40
C MET A 328 -3.51 -5.46 14.10
N LYS A 329 -3.48 -5.31 15.43
CA LYS A 329 -4.59 -4.72 16.20
C LYS A 329 -4.77 -3.23 15.94
N ALA A 330 -3.69 -2.50 15.64
CA ALA A 330 -3.80 -1.09 15.29
C ALA A 330 -4.32 -0.87 13.87
N ALA A 331 -3.96 -1.73 12.91
CA ALA A 331 -4.40 -1.64 11.52
C ALA A 331 -5.91 -1.83 11.35
N GLU A 332 -6.51 -1.26 10.31
CA GLU A 332 -7.92 -1.48 9.96
C GLU A 332 -8.20 -2.97 9.74
N HIS A 333 -7.25 -3.67 9.11
CA HIS A 333 -7.31 -5.11 8.92
C HIS A 333 -5.98 -5.77 9.27
N GLY A 334 -6.02 -6.83 10.08
CA GLY A 334 -4.89 -7.71 10.36
C GLY A 334 -5.10 -9.06 9.68
N ILE A 335 -4.04 -9.64 9.10
CA ILE A 335 -4.03 -11.01 8.57
C ILE A 335 -2.81 -11.76 9.12
N LEU A 336 -3.02 -12.97 9.63
CA LEU A 336 -1.91 -13.85 10.00
C LEU A 336 -1.45 -14.66 8.79
N ILE A 337 -0.15 -14.82 8.57
CA ILE A 337 0.40 -15.78 7.61
C ILE A 337 1.42 -16.68 8.31
N TYR A 338 1.38 -17.98 8.03
CA TYR A 338 2.23 -19.00 8.69
C TYR A 338 2.30 -18.94 10.24
N PRO A 339 1.22 -18.60 10.98
CA PRO A 339 1.34 -18.44 12.42
C PRO A 339 1.58 -19.77 13.13
N SER A 340 2.32 -19.74 14.24
CA SER A 340 2.39 -20.88 15.15
C SER A 340 1.02 -21.22 15.75
N GLU A 341 0.82 -22.47 16.16
CA GLU A 341 -0.43 -22.91 16.82
C GLU A 341 -0.77 -22.05 18.05
N LYS A 342 0.24 -21.62 18.79
CA LYS A 342 0.08 -20.78 19.98
C LYS A 342 -0.49 -19.41 19.61
N VAL A 343 0.05 -18.78 18.57
CA VAL A 343 -0.42 -17.47 18.07
C VAL A 343 -1.83 -17.61 17.52
N ARG A 344 -2.09 -18.62 16.69
CA ARG A 344 -3.43 -18.89 16.12
C ARG A 344 -4.50 -19.09 17.19
N LYS A 345 -4.19 -19.83 18.26
CA LYS A 345 -5.13 -20.05 19.38
C LYS A 345 -5.33 -18.80 20.22
N ALA A 346 -4.28 -17.99 20.42
CA ALA A 346 -4.35 -16.78 21.23
C ALA A 346 -5.06 -15.63 20.51
N HIS A 347 -5.02 -15.61 19.17
CA HIS A 347 -5.57 -14.55 18.34
C HIS A 347 -6.51 -15.07 17.23
N PRO A 348 -7.62 -15.75 17.58
CA PRO A 348 -8.58 -16.27 16.61
C PRO A 348 -9.34 -15.15 15.85
N GLU A 349 -9.25 -13.90 16.30
CA GLU A 349 -9.83 -12.74 15.64
C GLU A 349 -9.22 -12.45 14.26
N PHE A 350 -7.98 -12.89 14.02
CA PHE A 350 -7.30 -12.64 12.74
C PHE A 350 -7.49 -13.79 11.75
N PRO A 351 -7.92 -13.51 10.51
CA PRO A 351 -7.95 -14.52 9.47
C PRO A 351 -6.53 -15.02 9.17
N VAL A 352 -6.40 -16.32 8.93
CA VAL A 352 -5.11 -16.97 8.66
C VAL A 352 -4.98 -17.29 7.17
N ALA A 353 -3.94 -16.76 6.54
CA ALA A 353 -3.48 -17.14 5.22
C ALA A 353 -2.52 -18.34 5.34
N LYS A 354 -2.78 -19.38 4.52
CA LYS A 354 -1.97 -20.60 4.51
C LYS A 354 -0.68 -20.47 3.70
N ASP A 355 -0.70 -19.56 2.73
CA ASP A 355 0.42 -19.25 1.85
C ASP A 355 0.21 -17.86 1.21
N HIS A 356 1.16 -17.44 0.39
CA HIS A 356 1.12 -16.15 -0.31
C HIS A 356 -0.02 -16.04 -1.35
N TYR A 357 -0.51 -17.15 -1.89
CA TYR A 357 -1.65 -17.15 -2.80
C TYR A 357 -2.95 -16.90 -2.03
N ASP A 358 -3.17 -17.59 -0.92
CA ASP A 358 -4.30 -17.34 -0.02
C ASP A 358 -4.23 -15.92 0.57
N LEU A 359 -3.04 -15.42 0.89
CA LEU A 359 -2.85 -14.02 1.32
C LEU A 359 -3.31 -13.04 0.24
N ARG A 360 -2.91 -13.27 -1.02
CA ARG A 360 -3.39 -12.51 -2.19
C ARG A 360 -4.92 -12.52 -2.28
N VAL A 361 -5.56 -13.68 -2.12
CA VAL A 361 -7.03 -13.79 -2.14
C VAL A 361 -7.66 -12.95 -1.03
N LYS A 362 -7.14 -13.01 0.19
CA LYS A 362 -7.68 -12.26 1.32
C LYS A 362 -7.51 -10.75 1.16
N ILE A 363 -6.32 -10.29 0.76
CA ILE A 363 -6.09 -8.87 0.50
C ILE A 363 -6.94 -8.41 -0.68
N GLY A 364 -7.03 -9.18 -1.76
CA GLY A 364 -7.88 -8.86 -2.91
C GLY A 364 -9.35 -8.68 -2.51
N ARG A 365 -9.87 -9.49 -1.57
CA ARG A 365 -11.20 -9.33 -1.00
C ARG A 365 -11.35 -8.02 -0.21
N LEU A 366 -10.35 -7.64 0.58
CA LEU A 366 -10.36 -6.37 1.32
C LEU A 366 -10.33 -5.17 0.37
N LEU A 367 -9.50 -5.21 -0.67
CA LEU A 367 -9.40 -4.15 -1.67
C LEU A 367 -10.67 -4.02 -2.52
N SER A 368 -11.40 -5.12 -2.73
CA SER A 368 -12.68 -5.13 -3.46
C SER A 368 -13.88 -4.81 -2.56
N ALA A 369 -13.71 -4.89 -1.24
CA ALA A 369 -14.76 -4.61 -0.28
C ALA A 369 -15.00 -3.10 -0.25
N ASN A 370 -16.10 -2.68 -0.87
CA ASN A 370 -16.51 -1.29 -0.95
C ASN A 370 -17.23 -0.83 0.35
N LYS A 371 -16.68 -1.27 1.49
CA LYS A 371 -17.17 -0.90 2.81
C LYS A 371 -16.48 0.40 3.20
N LEU A 372 -17.27 1.36 3.66
CA LEU A 372 -16.80 2.51 4.42
C LEU A 372 -16.05 1.99 5.65
N ILE A 373 -14.71 2.04 5.63
CA ILE A 373 -13.89 1.73 6.81
C ILE A 373 -13.64 3.05 7.53
N PHE A 374 -14.36 3.26 8.62
CA PHE A 374 -14.14 4.46 9.42
C PHE A 374 -12.70 4.48 9.97
N PRO A 375 -12.01 5.63 9.91
CA PRO A 375 -10.71 5.77 10.52
C PRO A 375 -10.77 5.34 11.98
N LYS A 376 -9.79 4.55 12.44
CA LYS A 376 -9.68 4.27 13.86
C LYS A 376 -9.45 5.56 14.64
N MET A 377 -10.13 5.70 15.78
CA MET A 377 -9.84 6.80 16.69
C MET A 377 -8.43 6.61 17.25
N LEU A 378 -7.54 7.53 16.90
CA LEU A 378 -6.15 7.50 17.34
C LEU A 378 -5.99 8.30 18.62
N ALA A 379 -5.12 7.84 19.51
CA ALA A 379 -4.64 8.66 20.59
C ALA A 379 -3.95 9.92 20.03
N PRO A 380 -3.92 11.05 20.77
CA PRO A 380 -3.16 12.22 20.38
C PRO A 380 -1.72 11.83 20.03
N PRO A 381 -1.12 12.43 18.97
CA PRO A 381 0.24 12.10 18.61
C PRO A 381 1.15 12.39 19.81
N PRO A 382 2.14 11.52 20.09
CA PRO A 382 3.13 11.84 21.09
C PRO A 382 3.82 13.16 20.71
N PRO A 383 4.20 13.99 21.71
CA PRO A 383 4.95 15.20 21.42
C PRO A 383 6.23 14.83 20.66
N LEU A 384 6.75 15.79 19.88
CA LEU A 384 8.08 15.70 19.27
C LEU A 384 9.16 15.81 20.38
N SER A 385 9.12 14.92 21.38
CA SER A 385 9.90 15.03 22.62
C SER A 385 11.13 14.13 22.65
N ALA A 386 11.32 13.25 21.67
CA ALA A 386 12.61 12.61 21.46
C ALA A 386 13.58 13.68 20.93
N THR A 387 14.60 14.03 21.70
CA THR A 387 15.65 14.95 21.25
C THR A 387 16.29 14.39 19.99
N ALA A 388 16.60 15.26 19.01
CA ALA A 388 17.23 14.86 17.74
C ALA A 388 18.51 14.01 17.95
N SER A 389 19.17 14.16 19.11
CA SER A 389 20.34 13.38 19.55
C SER A 389 20.08 11.87 19.77
N SER A 390 18.82 11.43 19.89
CA SER A 390 18.45 10.01 20.07
C SER A 390 18.05 9.30 18.77
N ARG A 391 17.92 10.05 17.66
CA ARG A 391 17.55 9.54 16.33
C ARG A 391 18.82 9.18 15.56
N THR A 392 18.92 7.95 15.05
CA THR A 392 20.15 7.47 14.41
C THR A 392 19.98 6.95 13.00
N MET A 393 18.73 6.90 12.51
CA MET A 393 18.42 6.49 11.14
C MET A 393 17.95 7.70 10.34
N TRP A 394 18.57 7.89 9.18
CA TRP A 394 18.17 8.89 8.21
C TRP A 394 17.09 8.34 7.28
N LEU A 395 16.22 9.24 6.85
CA LEU A 395 15.18 9.02 5.85
C LEU A 395 15.13 10.26 4.96
N LEU A 396 15.01 10.07 3.65
CA LEU A 396 14.85 11.17 2.70
C LEU A 396 13.38 11.36 2.30
N CYS A 397 12.84 12.55 2.52
CA CYS A 397 11.56 12.98 1.99
C CYS A 397 11.80 13.93 0.82
N CYS A 398 11.17 13.71 -0.33
CA CYS A 398 11.36 14.62 -1.46
C CYS A 398 10.08 14.91 -2.25
N ASN A 399 10.02 16.11 -2.81
CA ASN A 399 9.08 16.44 -3.86
C ASN A 399 9.48 15.74 -5.17
N VAL A 400 8.51 15.41 -6.02
CA VAL A 400 8.78 14.64 -7.26
C VAL A 400 8.95 15.56 -8.46
N ALA A 401 8.00 16.46 -8.66
CA ALA A 401 7.98 17.38 -9.80
C ALA A 401 9.18 18.34 -9.75
N SER A 402 9.81 18.53 -10.92
CA SER A 402 11.02 19.35 -11.09
C SER A 402 12.26 18.87 -10.32
N PHE A 403 12.22 17.68 -9.71
CA PHE A 403 13.37 17.03 -9.09
C PHE A 403 13.67 15.67 -9.76
N LEU A 404 12.73 14.73 -9.67
CA LEU A 404 12.87 13.38 -10.22
C LEU A 404 12.11 13.18 -11.51
N ALA A 405 11.09 14.00 -11.76
CA ALA A 405 10.30 13.98 -12.99
C ALA A 405 9.91 15.41 -13.42
N PRO A 406 9.56 15.62 -14.70
CA PRO A 406 9.12 16.91 -15.22
C PRO A 406 7.90 17.47 -14.48
N GLU A 407 7.71 18.79 -14.53
CA GLU A 407 6.48 19.39 -14.00
C GLU A 407 5.28 18.94 -14.84
N PRO A 408 4.22 18.34 -14.24
CA PRO A 408 3.14 17.71 -14.98
C PRO A 408 2.33 18.68 -15.84
N TRP A 409 2.01 19.87 -15.33
CA TRP A 409 1.18 20.85 -16.01
C TRP A 409 1.90 21.56 -17.15
N LEU A 410 3.22 21.76 -17.04
CA LEU A 410 4.04 22.23 -18.15
C LEU A 410 4.07 21.19 -19.29
N ALA A 411 4.07 19.90 -18.98
CA ALA A 411 3.97 18.87 -20.01
C ALA A 411 2.59 18.86 -20.70
N VAL A 412 1.51 19.04 -19.94
CA VAL A 412 0.15 19.16 -20.49
C VAL A 412 0.04 20.42 -21.35
N GLN A 413 0.61 21.54 -20.89
CA GLN A 413 0.69 22.78 -21.65
C GLN A 413 1.43 22.58 -22.97
N ALA A 414 2.60 21.95 -22.95
CA ALA A 414 3.39 21.72 -24.15
C ALA A 414 2.64 20.88 -25.19
N LYS A 415 1.80 19.94 -24.75
CA LYS A 415 0.98 19.10 -25.64
C LYS A 415 -0.22 19.84 -26.23
N PHE A 416 -0.95 20.61 -25.42
CA PHE A 416 -2.25 21.19 -25.81
C PHE A 416 -2.22 22.70 -26.10
N GLY A 417 -1.11 23.39 -25.82
CA GLY A 417 -0.96 24.82 -26.07
C GLY A 417 -1.77 25.73 -25.14
N ILE A 418 -2.23 25.23 -23.99
CA ILE A 418 -3.08 25.97 -23.05
C ILE A 418 -2.20 26.79 -22.08
N GLU A 419 -2.10 28.10 -22.32
CA GLU A 419 -1.18 29.00 -21.60
C GLU A 419 -1.47 29.13 -20.11
N GLU A 420 -2.73 29.01 -19.69
CA GLU A 420 -3.16 29.05 -18.28
C GLU A 420 -2.51 27.94 -17.44
N LEU A 421 -2.07 26.85 -18.08
CA LEU A 421 -1.39 25.75 -17.38
C LEU A 421 0.06 26.10 -16.99
N LYS A 422 0.66 27.18 -17.53
CA LYS A 422 1.98 27.68 -17.12
C LYS A 422 1.96 28.38 -15.76
N VAL A 423 0.78 28.74 -15.25
CA VAL A 423 0.67 29.40 -13.94
C VAL A 423 1.19 28.44 -12.87
N THR A 424 2.11 28.93 -12.04
CA THR A 424 2.74 28.18 -10.95
C THR A 424 2.31 28.75 -9.60
N THR A 425 2.74 28.10 -8.52
CA THR A 425 2.47 28.56 -7.16
C THR A 425 3.16 29.88 -6.81
N SER A 426 4.15 30.32 -7.60
CA SER A 426 4.73 31.66 -7.47
C SER A 426 3.76 32.76 -7.91
N GLN A 427 2.83 32.48 -8.84
CA GLN A 427 1.81 33.43 -9.29
C GLN A 427 0.47 33.26 -8.57
N GLU A 428 0.08 32.02 -8.26
CA GLU A 428 -1.10 31.70 -7.44
C GLU A 428 -0.71 30.75 -6.31
N PRO A 429 -0.38 31.28 -5.12
CA PRO A 429 0.03 30.47 -3.97
C PRO A 429 -1.06 29.53 -3.45
N ASP A 430 -2.34 29.83 -3.69
CA ASP A 430 -3.45 28.95 -3.31
C ASP A 430 -3.59 27.80 -4.31
N TYR A 431 -3.01 26.64 -3.94
CA TYR A 431 -3.00 25.46 -4.81
C TYR A 431 -4.40 24.98 -5.19
N ALA A 432 -5.42 25.16 -4.33
CA ALA A 432 -6.78 24.76 -4.66
C ALA A 432 -7.37 25.65 -5.75
N LYS A 433 -7.13 26.97 -5.69
CA LYS A 433 -7.50 27.89 -6.76
C LYS A 433 -6.74 27.62 -8.05
N LEU A 434 -5.44 27.36 -7.96
CA LEU A 434 -4.62 27.02 -9.12
C LEU A 434 -5.15 25.77 -9.84
N MET A 435 -5.57 24.75 -9.09
CA MET A 435 -6.15 23.53 -9.65
C MET A 435 -7.54 23.75 -10.24
N ALA A 436 -8.36 24.60 -9.63
CA ALA A 436 -9.66 25.00 -10.19
C ALA A 436 -9.49 25.79 -11.51
N LEU A 437 -8.49 26.68 -11.59
CA LEU A 437 -8.14 27.39 -12.81
C LEU A 437 -7.76 26.41 -13.92
N ARG A 438 -6.89 25.43 -13.63
CA ARG A 438 -6.48 24.38 -14.58
C ARG A 438 -7.66 23.55 -15.06
N ALA A 439 -8.53 23.10 -14.14
CA ALA A 439 -9.74 22.35 -14.49
C ALA A 439 -10.67 23.15 -15.42
N SER A 440 -10.89 24.43 -15.12
CA SER A 440 -11.68 25.33 -15.97
C SER A 440 -11.07 25.52 -17.37
N ALA A 441 -9.75 25.75 -17.44
CA ALA A 441 -9.04 25.94 -18.71
C ALA A 441 -9.08 24.67 -19.57
N LEU A 442 -8.88 23.49 -18.98
CA LEU A 442 -8.98 22.22 -19.69
C LEU A 442 -10.40 21.99 -20.25
N ARG A 443 -11.42 22.29 -19.44
CA ARG A 443 -12.82 22.15 -19.83
C ARG A 443 -13.22 23.08 -20.98
N SER A 444 -12.78 24.34 -20.95
CA SER A 444 -13.07 25.29 -22.03
C SER A 444 -12.41 24.91 -23.36
N HIS A 445 -11.30 24.16 -23.30
CA HIS A 445 -10.60 23.63 -24.47
C HIS A 445 -11.04 22.20 -24.85
N GLY A 446 -12.03 21.64 -24.17
CA GLY A 446 -12.56 20.31 -24.48
C GLY A 446 -11.67 19.14 -24.06
N ILE A 447 -10.62 19.37 -23.27
CA ILE A 447 -9.65 18.34 -22.88
C ILE A 447 -10.19 17.49 -21.72
N LYS A 448 -10.22 16.18 -21.92
CA LYS A 448 -10.71 15.21 -20.94
C LYS A 448 -9.61 14.78 -19.97
N LEU A 449 -10.00 14.24 -18.80
CA LEU A 449 -9.03 13.76 -17.81
C LEU A 449 -8.14 12.65 -18.39
N TRP A 450 -8.68 11.71 -19.17
CA TRP A 450 -7.89 10.62 -19.74
C TRP A 450 -6.78 11.10 -20.68
N GLU A 451 -6.98 12.23 -21.38
CA GLU A 451 -5.96 12.83 -22.26
C GLU A 451 -4.77 13.38 -21.45
N ILE A 452 -5.05 13.90 -20.25
CA ILE A 452 -4.04 14.33 -19.26
C ILE A 452 -3.28 13.11 -18.76
N VAL A 453 -3.99 12.05 -18.39
CA VAL A 453 -3.38 10.77 -17.96
C VAL A 453 -2.48 10.20 -19.06
N ASP A 454 -2.83 10.33 -20.33
CA ASP A 454 -1.98 9.93 -21.45
C ASP A 454 -0.69 10.76 -21.54
N VAL A 455 -0.74 12.06 -21.24
CA VAL A 455 0.48 12.88 -21.10
C VAL A 455 1.34 12.31 -19.98
N MET A 456 0.76 12.08 -18.80
CA MET A 456 1.50 11.56 -17.64
C MET A 456 2.15 10.20 -17.92
N ASN A 457 1.44 9.31 -18.61
CA ASN A 457 1.97 8.01 -19.01
C ASN A 457 3.13 8.13 -20.00
N SER A 458 3.18 9.20 -20.81
CA SER A 458 4.28 9.45 -21.74
C SER A 458 5.49 10.12 -21.11
N LEU A 459 5.36 10.67 -19.88
CA LEU A 459 6.46 11.28 -19.18
C LEU A 459 7.50 10.24 -18.76
N ASP A 460 8.75 10.63 -18.91
CA ASP A 460 9.89 9.89 -18.38
C ASP A 460 10.49 10.62 -17.16
N VAL A 461 11.31 9.91 -16.40
CA VAL A 461 12.05 10.48 -15.27
C VAL A 461 13.13 11.44 -15.77
N LEU A 462 13.52 12.41 -14.94
CA LEU A 462 14.57 13.35 -15.30
C LEU A 462 15.94 12.65 -15.39
N PRO A 463 16.85 13.11 -16.27
CA PRO A 463 18.19 12.52 -16.39
C PRO A 463 18.92 12.44 -15.06
N GLY A 464 19.45 11.25 -14.76
CA GLY A 464 20.19 10.98 -13.52
C GLY A 464 19.31 10.70 -12.29
N ALA A 465 17.97 10.80 -12.37
CA ALA A 465 17.09 10.54 -11.22
C ALA A 465 17.19 9.09 -10.72
N THR A 466 17.12 8.10 -11.63
CA THR A 466 17.27 6.69 -11.27
C THR A 466 18.66 6.40 -10.68
N ALA A 467 19.72 6.90 -11.32
CA ALA A 467 21.09 6.74 -10.85
C ALA A 467 21.31 7.39 -9.48
N PHE A 468 20.69 8.54 -9.21
CA PHE A 468 20.71 9.19 -7.90
C PHE A 468 20.05 8.33 -6.83
N LEU A 469 18.86 7.79 -7.09
CA LEU A 469 18.18 6.92 -6.14
C LEU A 469 18.93 5.61 -5.90
N GLU A 470 19.50 5.01 -6.95
CA GLU A 470 20.36 3.82 -6.83
C GLU A 470 21.58 4.08 -5.96
N TRP A 471 22.26 5.21 -6.17
CA TRP A 471 23.37 5.65 -5.32
C TRP A 471 22.93 5.91 -3.87
N LEU A 472 21.73 6.45 -3.66
CA LEU A 472 21.22 6.80 -2.34
C LEU A 472 20.88 5.56 -1.50
N LYS A 473 20.40 4.48 -2.13
CA LYS A 473 19.95 3.24 -1.47
C LYS A 473 20.89 2.71 -0.37
N PRO A 474 22.21 2.52 -0.60
CA PRO A 474 23.11 2.02 0.45
C PRO A 474 23.36 3.01 1.61
N ILE A 475 23.09 4.31 1.42
CA ILE A 475 23.40 5.40 2.37
C ILE A 475 22.16 5.75 3.20
N VAL A 476 21.04 6.00 2.52
CA VAL A 476 19.74 6.32 3.10
C VAL A 476 18.71 5.40 2.43
N PRO A 477 18.52 4.16 2.94
CA PRO A 477 17.71 3.15 2.25
C PRO A 477 16.20 3.44 2.28
N ARG A 478 15.75 4.49 2.97
CA ARG A 478 14.34 4.88 3.07
C ARG A 478 14.12 6.22 2.35
N THR A 479 13.37 6.17 1.26
CA THR A 479 13.01 7.35 0.48
C THR A 479 11.49 7.44 0.30
N PHE A 480 10.94 8.57 0.71
CA PHE A 480 9.52 8.88 0.65
C PHE A 480 9.30 10.03 -0.33
N MET A 481 8.51 9.76 -1.36
CA MET A 481 8.16 10.75 -2.36
C MET A 481 6.80 11.33 -2.05
N ILE A 482 6.74 12.64 -1.89
CA ILE A 482 5.53 13.35 -1.49
C ILE A 482 5.23 14.41 -2.55
N THR A 483 4.09 14.27 -3.22
CA THR A 483 3.66 15.22 -4.24
C THR A 483 2.31 15.82 -3.88
N ASP A 484 2.19 17.14 -4.03
CA ASP A 484 0.90 17.82 -3.96
C ASP A 484 0.07 17.65 -5.23
N GLY A 485 0.69 17.12 -6.29
CA GLY A 485 0.00 16.63 -7.47
C GLY A 485 -0.81 15.37 -7.20
N PHE A 486 -1.14 14.69 -8.27
CA PHE A 486 -2.17 13.66 -8.29
C PHE A 486 -1.62 12.29 -8.68
N GLU A 487 -2.30 11.24 -8.23
CA GLU A 487 -1.87 9.85 -8.38
C GLU A 487 -1.64 9.46 -9.85
N GLU A 488 -2.45 9.95 -10.78
CA GLU A 488 -2.33 9.65 -12.20
C GLU A 488 -1.04 10.20 -12.84
N TYR A 489 -0.46 11.27 -12.28
CA TYR A 489 0.89 11.74 -12.62
C TYR A 489 1.96 10.90 -11.94
N ALA A 490 1.71 10.60 -10.68
CA ALA A 490 2.74 10.15 -9.78
C ALA A 490 3.07 8.66 -10.00
N LEU A 491 2.06 7.77 -10.14
CA LEU A 491 2.29 6.33 -10.29
C LEU A 491 3.15 5.92 -11.49
N PRO A 492 2.93 6.44 -12.71
CA PRO A 492 3.77 6.09 -13.86
C PRO A 492 5.25 6.47 -13.63
N ILE A 493 5.51 7.58 -12.95
CA ILE A 493 6.86 8.01 -12.62
C ILE A 493 7.50 7.08 -11.59
N PHE A 494 6.77 6.68 -10.54
CA PHE A 494 7.36 5.82 -9.50
C PHE A 494 7.66 4.41 -9.96
N ASP A 495 6.86 3.87 -10.87
CA ASP A 495 7.15 2.55 -11.42
C ASP A 495 8.49 2.56 -12.17
N ARG A 496 8.78 3.65 -12.90
CA ARG A 496 10.07 3.88 -13.56
C ARG A 496 11.23 4.12 -12.60
N LEU A 497 10.99 4.75 -11.44
CA LEU A 497 12.01 5.01 -10.42
C LEU A 497 12.37 3.79 -9.56
N GLY A 498 11.71 2.65 -9.77
CA GLY A 498 12.13 1.39 -9.15
C GLY A 498 11.79 1.26 -7.65
N HIS A 499 10.60 1.75 -7.26
CA HIS A 499 9.92 1.46 -5.98
C HIS A 499 10.12 2.41 -4.76
N PRO A 500 10.00 3.73 -4.90
CA PRO A 500 9.83 4.63 -3.75
C PRO A 500 8.39 4.61 -3.21
N MET A 501 8.20 4.86 -1.92
CA MET A 501 6.86 5.03 -1.34
C MET A 501 6.29 6.41 -1.70
N VAL A 502 5.12 6.43 -2.31
CA VAL A 502 4.43 7.65 -2.77
C VAL A 502 3.29 8.07 -1.86
N PHE A 503 3.28 9.35 -1.51
CA PHE A 503 2.11 10.08 -1.01
C PHE A 503 1.66 11.16 -2.00
N CYS A 504 0.39 11.10 -2.41
CA CYS A 504 -0.19 11.98 -3.43
C CYS A 504 -1.66 12.30 -3.13
N ASN A 505 -2.21 13.26 -3.87
CA ASN A 505 -3.64 13.56 -3.95
C ASN A 505 -4.28 12.83 -5.15
N PHE A 506 -5.56 13.07 -5.44
CA PHE A 506 -6.27 12.44 -6.58
C PHE A 506 -7.01 13.48 -7.40
N VAL A 507 -7.25 13.21 -8.69
CA VAL A 507 -8.14 14.02 -9.51
C VAL A 507 -9.44 13.26 -9.75
N GLU A 508 -10.57 13.92 -9.51
CA GLU A 508 -11.89 13.40 -9.90
C GLU A 508 -12.32 14.00 -11.23
N ALA A 509 -12.91 13.16 -12.08
CA ALA A 509 -13.64 13.61 -13.25
C ALA A 509 -15.12 13.89 -12.92
N ASP A 510 -15.74 14.79 -13.67
CA ASP A 510 -17.20 14.90 -13.72
C ASP A 510 -17.80 13.75 -14.57
N LYS A 511 -19.13 13.67 -14.59
CA LYS A 511 -19.89 12.68 -15.39
C LYS A 511 -19.63 12.74 -16.89
N ASP A 512 -19.04 13.82 -17.38
CA ASP A 512 -18.74 14.01 -18.79
C ASP A 512 -17.25 13.69 -19.06
N GLY A 513 -16.48 13.24 -18.05
CA GLY A 513 -15.07 12.87 -18.17
C GLY A 513 -14.08 14.04 -18.11
N TYR A 514 -14.53 15.25 -17.76
CA TYR A 514 -13.65 16.39 -17.54
C TYR A 514 -13.08 16.38 -16.14
N MET A 515 -11.84 16.88 -15.98
CA MET A 515 -11.30 17.16 -14.66
C MET A 515 -12.25 18.11 -13.89
N ASN A 516 -12.70 17.67 -12.71
CA ASN A 516 -13.65 18.41 -11.88
C ASN A 516 -12.95 19.05 -10.67
N LYS A 517 -12.29 18.24 -9.83
CA LYS A 517 -11.59 18.73 -8.63
C LYS A 517 -10.36 17.89 -8.30
N LEU A 518 -9.43 18.52 -7.60
CA LEU A 518 -8.40 17.81 -6.85
C LEU A 518 -8.97 17.39 -5.49
N VAL A 519 -8.92 16.10 -5.20
CA VAL A 519 -9.23 15.53 -3.89
C VAL A 519 -7.96 15.53 -3.06
N THR A 520 -7.88 16.46 -2.11
CA THR A 520 -6.77 16.54 -1.17
C THR A 520 -6.92 15.45 -0.12
N ARG A 521 -5.98 14.51 -0.09
CA ARG A 521 -5.96 13.40 0.88
C ARG A 521 -5.73 13.91 2.30
N LEU A 522 -4.79 14.85 2.45
CA LEU A 522 -4.41 15.42 3.74
C LEU A 522 -3.92 16.86 3.54
N LYS A 523 -4.56 17.81 4.21
CA LYS A 523 -4.07 19.19 4.26
C LYS A 523 -2.68 19.22 4.89
N ASP A 524 -1.74 19.96 4.28
CA ASP A 524 -0.35 20.09 4.71
C ASP A 524 0.42 18.76 4.71
N GLN A 525 0.11 17.86 3.75
CA GLN A 525 0.64 16.50 3.73
C GLN A 525 2.17 16.42 3.83
N LYS A 526 2.90 17.33 3.17
CA LYS A 526 4.38 17.33 3.17
C LYS A 526 4.92 17.57 4.58
N LEU A 527 4.45 18.64 5.22
CA LEU A 527 4.78 18.97 6.61
C LEU A 527 4.39 17.83 7.56
N LYS A 528 3.13 17.38 7.52
CA LYS A 528 2.64 16.32 8.43
C LYS A 528 3.39 15.01 8.25
N THR A 529 3.80 14.68 7.04
CA THR A 529 4.60 13.48 6.78
C THR A 529 5.95 13.57 7.48
N VAL A 530 6.66 14.70 7.38
CA VAL A 530 7.93 14.90 8.09
C VAL A 530 7.72 14.75 9.60
N GLU A 531 6.72 15.40 10.16
CA GLU A 531 6.45 15.31 11.60
C GLU A 531 6.12 13.89 12.07
N GLU A 532 5.31 13.14 11.32
CA GLU A 532 4.99 11.75 11.67
C GLU A 532 6.22 10.84 11.58
N LEU A 533 7.08 11.02 10.58
CA LEU A 533 8.31 10.25 10.46
C LEU A 533 9.31 10.59 11.57
N GLN A 534 9.36 11.84 12.01
CA GLN A 534 10.13 12.25 13.19
C GLN A 534 9.57 11.62 14.49
N ARG A 535 8.24 11.48 14.63
CA ARG A 535 7.60 10.74 15.74
C ARG A 535 7.97 9.25 15.72
N LEU A 536 8.34 8.70 14.56
CA LEU A 536 8.88 7.34 14.39
C LEU A 536 10.40 7.22 14.64
N ASN A 537 11.02 8.28 15.17
CA ASN A 537 12.42 8.38 15.54
C ASN A 537 13.41 8.38 14.35
N PHE A 538 12.97 8.88 13.18
CA PHE A 538 13.84 9.14 12.03
C PHE A 538 14.38 10.58 12.04
N ARG A 539 15.62 10.75 11.58
CA ARG A 539 16.15 12.05 11.13
C ARG A 539 15.77 12.24 9.66
N ILE A 540 15.26 13.40 9.31
CA ILE A 540 14.73 13.65 7.96
C ILE A 540 15.65 14.57 7.18
N ILE A 541 16.02 14.14 5.98
CA ILE A 541 16.52 15.01 4.91
C ILE A 541 15.34 15.31 4.02
N ALA A 542 14.95 16.58 3.91
CA ALA A 542 13.89 17.02 3.02
C ALA A 542 14.47 17.73 1.80
N VAL A 543 14.03 17.33 0.61
CA VAL A 543 14.45 17.94 -0.66
C VAL A 543 13.23 18.48 -1.42
N GLY A 544 13.29 19.74 -1.81
CA GLY A 544 12.21 20.43 -2.51
C GLY A 544 12.72 21.58 -3.36
N SER A 545 11.86 22.20 -4.16
CA SER A 545 12.26 23.24 -5.11
C SER A 545 11.33 24.46 -5.11
N SER A 546 10.18 24.37 -4.42
CA SER A 546 9.09 25.32 -4.50
C SER A 546 8.61 25.79 -3.12
N PHE A 547 7.80 26.85 -3.11
CA PHE A 547 7.15 27.36 -1.89
C PHE A 547 6.31 26.30 -1.15
N ASN A 548 5.73 25.34 -1.88
CA ASN A 548 4.94 24.26 -1.28
C ASN A 548 5.79 23.28 -0.46
N ASP A 549 7.11 23.26 -0.70
CA ASP A 549 8.03 22.36 -0.02
C ASP A 549 8.55 22.96 1.31
N VAL A 550 8.50 24.28 1.44
CA VAL A 550 9.10 25.04 2.55
C VAL A 550 8.66 24.53 3.92
N GLY A 551 7.39 24.15 4.08
CA GLY A 551 6.89 23.56 5.33
C GLY A 551 7.61 22.27 5.71
N MET A 552 7.79 21.35 4.76
CA MET A 552 8.56 20.12 4.95
C MET A 552 10.05 20.39 5.15
N LEU A 553 10.63 21.32 4.38
CA LEU A 553 12.04 21.68 4.48
C LEU A 553 12.39 22.26 5.86
N ARG A 554 11.52 23.12 6.40
CA ARG A 554 11.71 23.76 7.71
C ARG A 554 11.52 22.78 8.86
N ALA A 555 10.60 21.83 8.72
CA ALA A 555 10.33 20.83 9.75
C ALA A 555 11.42 19.75 9.83
N ALA A 556 12.07 19.44 8.71
CA ALA A 556 13.11 18.43 8.64
C ALA A 556 14.38 18.88 9.37
N GLU A 557 15.16 17.90 9.86
CA GLU A 557 16.48 18.16 10.44
C GLU A 557 17.41 18.80 9.42
N GLN A 558 17.26 18.48 8.14
CA GLN A 558 18.01 19.08 7.03
C GLN A 558 17.06 19.36 5.85
N GLY A 559 16.77 20.64 5.61
CA GLY A 559 16.05 21.11 4.42
C GLY A 559 17.00 21.55 3.32
N ILE A 560 16.84 21.02 2.12
CA ILE A 560 17.65 21.33 0.94
C ILE A 560 16.75 21.79 -0.22
N LEU A 561 17.08 22.93 -0.80
CA LEU A 561 16.48 23.43 -2.03
C LEU A 561 17.25 22.91 -3.25
N TYR A 562 16.60 22.09 -4.07
CA TYR A 562 17.13 21.56 -5.32
C TYR A 562 16.64 22.42 -6.49
N ARG A 563 17.57 23.12 -7.16
CA ARG A 563 17.27 24.01 -8.31
C ARG A 563 16.05 24.92 -8.07
N PRO A 564 15.99 25.68 -6.96
CA PRO A 564 14.86 26.56 -6.69
C PRO A 564 14.81 27.70 -7.71
N SER A 565 13.64 28.32 -7.85
CA SER A 565 13.53 29.63 -8.52
C SER A 565 14.23 30.72 -7.69
N ASP A 566 14.61 31.83 -8.33
CA ASP A 566 15.21 32.98 -7.66
C ASP A 566 14.31 33.53 -6.54
N ALA A 567 12.99 33.55 -6.76
CA ALA A 567 12.03 33.98 -5.75
C ALA A 567 12.09 33.12 -4.48
N VAL A 568 12.04 31.78 -4.64
CA VAL A 568 12.13 30.84 -3.50
C VAL A 568 13.48 30.97 -2.80
N ARG A 569 14.56 31.14 -3.56
CA ARG A 569 15.92 31.31 -3.02
C ARG A 569 16.07 32.60 -2.22
N THR A 570 15.49 33.71 -2.69
CA THR A 570 15.56 35.00 -2.02
C THR A 570 14.71 35.04 -0.76
N GLU A 571 13.52 34.43 -0.78
CA GLU A 571 12.62 34.41 0.38
C GLU A 571 13.04 33.40 1.46
N HIS A 572 13.75 32.34 1.08
CA HIS A 572 14.20 31.29 2.00
C HIS A 572 15.73 31.06 1.96
N PRO A 573 16.54 32.07 2.32
CA PRO A 573 17.99 31.97 2.31
C PRO A 573 18.54 31.04 3.41
N GLU A 574 17.69 30.58 4.35
CA GLU A 574 18.08 29.65 5.40
C GLU A 574 18.41 28.24 4.92
N PHE A 575 17.91 27.83 3.74
CA PHE A 575 18.11 26.48 3.22
C PHE A 575 19.37 26.39 2.36
N ALA A 576 20.06 25.25 2.46
CA ALA A 576 21.13 24.93 1.53
C ALA A 576 20.55 24.77 0.12
N VAL A 577 21.21 25.38 -0.86
CA VAL A 577 20.81 25.30 -2.27
C VAL A 577 21.81 24.41 -3.01
N VAL A 578 21.29 23.48 -3.81
CA VAL A 578 22.07 22.63 -4.71
C VAL A 578 21.53 22.73 -6.13
N SER A 579 22.44 22.64 -7.09
CA SER A 579 22.18 22.90 -8.51
C SER A 579 22.07 21.63 -9.33
N ASP A 580 22.47 20.47 -8.81
CA ASP A 580 22.36 19.18 -9.48
C ASP A 580 22.49 18.01 -8.49
N HIS A 581 22.41 16.78 -9.02
CA HIS A 581 22.51 15.56 -8.23
C HIS A 581 23.90 15.37 -7.61
N GLU A 582 24.98 15.87 -8.20
CA GLU A 582 26.33 15.70 -7.64
C GLU A 582 26.55 16.59 -6.43
N GLU A 583 26.11 17.85 -6.49
CA GLU A 583 26.07 18.74 -5.33
C GLU A 583 25.16 18.18 -4.22
N LEU A 584 24.00 17.62 -4.59
CA LEU A 584 23.11 16.97 -3.64
C LEU A 584 23.75 15.74 -2.98
N LYS A 585 24.43 14.89 -3.75
CA LYS A 585 25.17 13.73 -3.24
C LYS A 585 26.22 14.15 -2.21
N ALA A 586 27.04 15.16 -2.56
CA ALA A 586 28.06 15.69 -1.66
C ALA A 586 27.43 16.23 -0.36
N LYS A 587 26.30 16.94 -0.47
CA LYS A 587 25.60 17.47 0.71
C LYS A 587 25.01 16.37 1.59
N ILE A 588 24.44 15.32 0.99
CA ILE A 588 23.92 14.16 1.74
C ILE A 588 25.06 13.44 2.47
N LEU A 589 26.21 13.25 1.83
CA LEU A 589 27.38 12.64 2.46
C LEU A 589 27.92 13.48 3.63
N ASP A 590 27.94 14.81 3.51
CA ASP A 590 28.27 15.73 4.60
C ASP A 590 27.31 15.58 5.79
N ILE A 591 26.00 15.49 5.51
CA ILE A 591 24.95 15.34 6.52
C ILE A 591 25.02 13.99 7.25
N VAL A 592 25.17 12.89 6.50
CA VAL A 592 25.14 11.53 7.05
C VAL A 592 26.51 11.13 7.62
N GLY A 593 27.60 11.68 7.09
CA GLY A 593 28.98 11.33 7.41
C GLY A 593 29.62 12.08 8.59
N ASP A 594 28.92 13.02 9.23
CA ASP A 594 29.44 13.78 10.37
C ASP A 594 29.93 12.84 11.51
N LYS A 595 31.00 13.25 12.20
CA LYS A 595 32.00 12.43 12.95
C LYS A 595 31.49 11.61 14.16
N GLY A 596 30.18 11.46 14.33
CA GLY A 596 29.54 10.71 15.41
C GLY A 596 28.95 9.35 15.01
N GLU A 597 28.93 8.96 13.73
CA GLU A 597 28.40 7.66 13.29
C GLU A 597 29.48 6.54 13.26
N PRO A 598 29.12 5.29 13.62
CA PRO A 598 30.08 4.19 13.67
C PRO A 598 30.67 3.88 12.28
N LYS A 599 31.98 3.59 12.23
CA LYS A 599 32.73 3.25 11.01
C LYS A 599 32.11 2.10 10.20
N SER A 600 31.26 1.26 10.80
CA SER A 600 30.55 0.18 10.11
C SER A 600 29.65 0.65 8.94
N LYS A 601 29.18 1.90 8.95
CA LYS A 601 28.47 2.49 7.80
C LYS A 601 29.41 3.01 6.70
N ARG A 602 30.67 3.35 7.03
CA ARG A 602 31.66 3.83 6.03
C ARG A 602 32.07 2.72 5.05
N ALA A 603 32.07 1.47 5.50
CA ALA A 603 32.35 0.30 4.65
C ALA A 603 31.27 0.03 3.56
N ARG A 604 30.16 0.79 3.53
CA ARG A 604 29.19 0.77 2.42
C ARG A 604 29.41 1.90 1.39
N ILE A 605 30.24 2.89 1.73
CA ILE A 605 30.47 4.11 0.94
C ILE A 605 31.78 4.02 0.14
N ASP A 606 32.76 3.26 0.63
CA ASP A 606 33.96 2.82 -0.10
C ASP A 606 33.69 1.48 -0.82
#